data_AF-A0A0C9QAF1-F1
#
_entry.id   AF-A0A0C9QAF1-F1
#
_cell.length_a   1.000
_cell.length_b   1.000
_cell.length_c   1.000
_cell.angle_alpha   90.00
_cell.angle_beta   90.00
_cell.angle_gamma   90.00
#
_symmetry.space_group_name_H-M   'P 1'
#
loop_
_entity.id
_entity.type
_entity.pdbx_description
1 polymer ?
#
loop_
_entity_poly.entity_id
_entity_poly.type
_entity_poly.pdbx_seq_one_letter_code
_entity_poly.pdbx_strand_id
1 'polypeptide(L)'
;MKTGDNTFDDIYVSKETGKVVGVILDERDYKLVPFRKCDNPMAYKMAKKKTRDILSSLCSLAFIEAPNMNKLADRIVDCVYRKEDEK
;
A
#
# COMPACT_ATOMS: atom_id res chain seq x y z
N MET A 1 -22.77 1.89 29.00
CA MET A 1 -22.15 1.71 27.67
C MET A 1 -21.29 0.46 27.74
N LYS A 2 -21.51 -0.51 26.85
CA LYS A 2 -20.85 -1.82 26.95
C LYS A 2 -19.53 -1.80 26.19
N THR A 3 -18.45 -2.01 26.93
CA THR A 3 -17.07 -2.25 26.49
C THR A 3 -17.03 -3.60 25.74
N GLY A 4 -17.32 -3.59 24.44
CA GLY A 4 -17.42 -4.82 23.65
C GLY A 4 -17.57 -4.62 22.14
N ASP A 5 -17.88 -3.40 21.69
CA ASP A 5 -17.90 -3.11 20.25
C ASP A 5 -16.50 -2.66 19.81
N ASN A 6 -15.94 -3.36 18.83
CA ASN A 6 -14.61 -3.11 18.23
C ASN A 6 -14.63 -1.77 17.47
N THR A 7 -14.67 -0.68 18.23
CA THR A 7 -15.03 0.68 17.80
C THR A 7 -13.95 1.68 18.16
N PHE A 8 -13.97 2.84 17.51
CA PHE A 8 -13.06 3.94 17.83
C PHE A 8 -13.54 4.67 19.09
N ASP A 9 -12.59 5.15 19.89
CA ASP A 9 -12.87 5.96 21.08
C ASP A 9 -13.45 7.32 20.66
N ASP A 10 -12.87 7.93 19.63
CA ASP A 10 -13.31 9.21 19.06
C ASP A 10 -13.02 9.30 17.56
N ILE A 11 -13.72 10.21 16.87
CA ILE A 11 -13.54 10.49 15.44
C ILE A 11 -13.37 11.99 15.17
N TYR A 12 -12.46 12.34 14.28
CA TYR A 12 -12.28 13.71 13.80
C TYR A 12 -12.94 13.89 12.43
N VAL A 13 -13.85 14.86 12.33
CA VAL A 13 -14.55 15.21 11.09
C VAL A 13 -14.14 16.60 10.63
N SER A 14 -13.72 16.73 9.37
CA SER A 14 -13.40 18.01 8.74
C SER A 14 -14.65 18.89 8.65
N LYS A 15 -14.61 20.09 9.22
CA LYS A 15 -15.71 21.08 9.13
C LYS A 15 -15.97 21.54 7.70
N GLU A 16 -14.93 21.56 6.86
CA GLU A 16 -15.01 22.03 5.48
C GLU A 16 -15.64 20.99 4.55
N THR A 17 -15.30 19.72 4.75
CA THR A 17 -15.66 18.64 3.81
C THR A 17 -16.68 17.65 4.36
N GLY A 18 -16.93 17.66 5.67
CA GLY A 18 -17.75 16.66 6.36
C GLY A 18 -17.13 15.26 6.40
N LYS A 19 -15.88 15.09 5.97
CA LYS A 19 -15.21 13.79 5.90
C LYS A 19 -14.46 13.47 7.19
N VAL A 20 -14.39 12.20 7.55
CA VAL A 20 -13.54 11.72 8.64
C VAL A 20 -12.07 11.89 8.23
N VAL A 21 -11.28 12.54 9.08
CA VAL A 21 -9.86 12.87 8.84
C VAL A 21 -8.92 12.30 9.91
N GLY A 22 -9.47 11.68 10.95
CA GLY A 22 -8.70 11.03 11.99
C GLY A 22 -9.59 10.25 12.96
N VAL A 23 -8.98 9.39 13.76
CA VAL A 23 -9.65 8.61 14.81
C VAL A 23 -8.74 8.47 16.03
N ILE A 24 -9.33 8.30 17.20
CA ILE A 24 -8.63 7.83 18.41
C ILE A 24 -8.95 6.35 18.59
N LEU A 25 -7.91 5.54 18.77
CA LEU A 25 -8.02 4.10 19.04
C LEU A 25 -6.98 3.73 20.09
N ASP A 26 -7.42 3.11 21.19
CA ASP A 26 -6.54 2.71 22.30
C ASP A 26 -5.68 3.90 22.78
N GLU A 27 -6.34 5.04 23.03
CA GLU A 27 -5.72 6.31 23.46
C GLU A 27 -4.69 6.91 22.46
N ARG A 28 -4.59 6.37 21.24
CA ARG A 28 -3.68 6.86 20.19
C ARG A 28 -4.41 7.60 19.10
N ASP A 29 -3.84 8.74 18.71
CA ASP A 29 -4.34 9.59 17.63
C ASP A 29 -3.79 9.13 16.27
N TYR A 30 -4.70 8.80 15.35
CA TYR A 30 -4.40 8.42 13.97
C TYR A 30 -4.97 9.42 12.98
N LYS A 31 -4.11 10.08 12.21
CA LYS A 31 -4.51 10.91 11.07
C LYS A 31 -4.81 10.04 9.85
N LEU A 32 -6.03 10.15 9.32
CA LEU A 32 -6.42 9.47 8.09
C LEU A 32 -5.87 10.24 6.88
N VAL A 33 -5.04 9.57 6.09
CA VAL A 33 -4.55 10.08 4.81
C VAL A 33 -5.48 9.53 3.72
N PRO A 34 -6.05 10.39 2.85
CA PRO A 34 -6.88 9.93 1.75
C PRO A 34 -6.12 8.91 0.91
N PHE A 35 -6.70 7.72 0.76
CA PHE A 35 -6.17 6.72 -0.15
C PHE A 35 -6.36 7.24 -1.57
N ARG A 36 -5.27 7.68 -2.21
CA ARG A 36 -5.30 8.03 -3.64
C ARG A 36 -5.27 6.71 -4.40
N LYS A 37 -6.41 6.25 -4.92
CA LYS A 37 -6.41 5.24 -5.98
C LYS A 37 -5.53 5.77 -7.09
N CYS A 38 -4.46 5.07 -7.39
CA CYS A 38 -3.57 5.47 -8.47
C CYS A 38 -4.25 5.05 -9.78
N ASP A 39 -5.11 5.92 -10.34
CA ASP A 39 -5.85 5.68 -11.59
C ASP A 39 -4.95 5.56 -12.84
N ASN A 40 -3.65 5.32 -12.67
CA ASN A 40 -2.69 5.29 -13.74
C ASN A 40 -2.20 3.86 -13.97
N PRO A 41 -2.87 3.04 -14.80
CA PRO A 41 -2.35 1.72 -15.22
C PRO A 41 -0.98 1.84 -15.90
N MET A 42 -0.64 3.04 -16.39
CA MET A 42 0.70 3.39 -16.85
C MET A 42 1.75 3.27 -15.73
N ALA A 43 1.40 3.61 -14.48
CA ALA A 43 2.28 3.52 -13.31
C ALA A 43 2.55 2.07 -12.90
N TYR A 44 1.54 1.19 -12.91
CA TYR A 44 1.75 -0.25 -12.63
C TYR A 44 2.71 -0.88 -13.65
N LYS A 45 2.49 -0.64 -14.95
CA LYS A 45 3.37 -1.14 -16.02
C LYS A 45 4.79 -0.59 -15.89
N MET A 46 4.94 0.71 -15.59
CA MET A 46 6.26 1.32 -15.35
C MET A 46 6.95 0.77 -14.11
N ALA A 47 6.23 0.61 -12.99
CA ALA A 47 6.76 0.05 -11.74
C ALA A 47 7.21 -1.40 -11.94
N LYS A 48 6.43 -2.19 -12.69
CA LYS A 48 6.76 -3.56 -13.05
C LYS A 48 8.05 -3.64 -13.88
N LYS A 49 8.17 -2.79 -14.90
CA LYS A 49 9.38 -2.69 -15.72
C LYS A 49 10.59 -2.29 -14.87
N LYS A 50 10.48 -1.20 -14.10
CA LYS A 50 11.57 -0.69 -13.26
C LYS A 50 12.05 -1.70 -12.21
N THR A 51 11.13 -2.45 -11.61
CA THR A 51 11.46 -3.50 -10.63
C THR A 51 12.23 -4.65 -11.29
N ARG A 52 11.84 -5.07 -12.50
CA ARG A 52 12.59 -6.07 -13.27
C ARG A 52 13.98 -5.59 -13.63
N ASP A 53 14.11 -4.35 -14.09
CA ASP A 53 15.41 -3.76 -14.48
C ASP A 53 16.37 -3.73 -13.28
N ILE A 54 15.90 -3.30 -12.10
CA ILE A 54 16.69 -3.28 -10.86
C ILE A 54 17.09 -4.70 -10.45
N LEU A 55 16.14 -5.64 -10.43
CA LEU A 55 16.41 -7.02 -10.03
C LEU A 55 17.38 -7.73 -10.98
N SER A 56 17.26 -7.48 -12.28
CA SER A 56 18.19 -8.01 -13.28
C SER A 56 19.60 -7.42 -13.10
N SER A 57 19.71 -6.12 -12.81
CA SER A 57 20.98 -5.47 -12.51
C SER A 57 21.62 -5.96 -11.20
N LEU A 58 20.82 -6.35 -10.20
CA LEU A 58 21.34 -6.90 -8.95
C LEU A 58 21.83 -8.34 -9.12
N CYS A 59 21.17 -9.14 -9.96
CA CYS A 59 21.61 -10.50 -10.28
C CYS A 59 22.95 -10.53 -11.02
N SER A 60 23.17 -9.62 -11.97
CA SER A 60 24.46 -9.53 -12.67
C SER A 60 25.61 -9.14 -11.74
N LEU A 61 25.33 -8.37 -10.68
CA LEU A 61 26.31 -8.01 -9.65
C LEU A 61 26.56 -9.13 -8.63
N ALA A 62 25.56 -9.96 -8.36
CA ALA A 62 25.62 -11.00 -7.33
C ALA A 62 26.00 -12.40 -7.85
N PHE A 63 26.18 -12.59 -9.16
CA PHE A 63 26.43 -13.90 -9.81
C PHE A 63 25.42 -14.99 -9.43
N ILE A 64 24.18 -14.60 -9.13
CA ILE A 64 23.09 -15.53 -8.80
C ILE A 64 22.34 -15.86 -10.09
N GLU A 65 22.32 -17.14 -10.49
CA GLU A 65 21.48 -17.59 -11.61
C GLU A 65 20.00 -17.28 -11.30
N ALA A 66 19.29 -16.77 -12.31
CA ALA A 66 18.01 -16.08 -12.12
C ALA A 66 16.77 -16.89 -12.59
N PRO A 67 16.51 -18.13 -12.14
CA PRO A 67 15.32 -18.86 -12.60
C PRO A 67 14.00 -18.34 -12.00
N ASN A 68 14.03 -17.34 -11.10
CA ASN A 68 12.84 -16.92 -10.34
C ASN A 68 12.61 -15.41 -10.20
N MET A 69 13.42 -14.57 -10.85
CA MET A 69 13.39 -13.12 -10.64
C MET A 69 12.17 -12.43 -11.24
N ASN A 70 11.65 -12.94 -12.36
CA ASN A 70 10.41 -12.43 -12.94
C ASN A 70 9.21 -12.68 -12.01
N LYS A 71 9.15 -13.86 -11.37
CA LYS A 71 8.12 -14.15 -10.35
C LYS A 71 8.29 -13.28 -9.10
N LEU A 72 9.53 -13.02 -8.69
CA LEU A 72 9.81 -12.12 -7.57
C LEU A 72 9.43 -10.67 -7.87
N ALA A 73 9.75 -10.18 -9.07
CA ALA A 73 9.36 -8.84 -9.53
C ALA A 73 7.84 -8.69 -9.53
N ASP A 74 7.14 -9.70 -10.07
CA ASP A 74 5.69 -9.73 -10.10
C ASP A 74 5.11 -9.77 -8.67
N ARG A 75 5.69 -10.55 -7.74
CA ARG A 75 5.30 -10.55 -6.32
C ARG A 75 5.56 -9.23 -5.60
N ILE A 76 6.68 -8.55 -5.86
CA ILE A 76 7.00 -7.26 -5.23
C ILE A 76 6.02 -6.19 -5.69
N VAL A 77 5.78 -6.14 -7.00
CA VAL A 77 4.83 -5.19 -7.60
C VAL A 77 3.42 -5.49 -7.12
N ASP A 78 3.01 -6.76 -7.08
CA ASP A 78 1.76 -7.16 -6.46
C ASP A 78 1.71 -6.79 -4.98
N CYS A 79 2.74 -7.03 -4.15
CA CYS A 79 2.70 -6.61 -2.75
C CYS A 79 2.49 -5.10 -2.56
N VAL A 80 3.00 -4.27 -3.48
CA VAL A 80 2.88 -2.81 -3.44
C VAL A 80 1.54 -2.32 -4.00
N TYR A 81 1.01 -2.96 -5.05
CA TYR A 81 -0.17 -2.52 -5.80
C TYR A 81 -1.44 -3.38 -5.59
N ARG A 82 -1.32 -4.63 -5.14
CA ARG A 82 -2.43 -5.61 -4.93
C ARG A 82 -3.21 -5.41 -3.63
N LYS A 83 -2.82 -4.45 -2.77
CA LYS A 83 -3.68 -3.99 -1.67
C LYS A 83 -4.92 -3.23 -2.16
N GLU A 84 -5.06 -2.98 -3.48
CA GLU A 84 -6.16 -2.20 -4.06
C GLU A 84 -7.40 -3.01 -4.45
N ASP A 85 -7.35 -4.35 -4.55
CA ASP A 85 -8.44 -5.14 -5.17
C ASP A 85 -9.04 -6.27 -4.30
N GLU A 86 -8.68 -6.43 -3.02
CA GLU A 86 -9.44 -7.29 -2.09
C GLU A 86 -10.43 -6.45 -1.28
N LYS A 87 -11.59 -6.19 -1.88
CA LYS A 87 -12.85 -5.89 -1.19
C LYS A 87 -14.03 -6.48 -1.94
#